data_AF-A0A1D7WB67-F1
#
_entry.id   AF-A0A1D7WB67-F1
#
_cell.length_a   1.000
_cell.length_b   1.000
_cell.length_c   1.000
_cell.angle_alpha   90.00
_cell.angle_beta   90.00
_cell.angle_gamma   90.00
#
_symmetry.space_group_name_H-M   'P 1'
#
loop_
_entity.id
_entity.type
_entity.pdbx_description
1 polymer ?
#
loop_
_entity_poly.entity_id
_entity_poly.type
_entity_poly.pdbx_seq_one_letter_code
_entity_poly.pdbx_strand_id
1 'polypeptide(L)'
;MHKKLEKIQKLKDKMIIKDSLLSFIDEIPTTITNINTKKKLKEKFKKSFNIINSKLEEMECLDGIVVVTPNEILLDGICLVSHKLNSDLYYSCEYIMRRPEVKEYYMDKKSYLDMHLLCDIDHQLNILTSILNQNSSINRLVSYQSVFHTNITDCFRRQKQMASDIVTVDCYQKINEELQKLVFKSDTIQILITLHHFSIVSDFLYMSVINKYSKHVIKMHLPMSQTCYHSLVDIEDLHYSLMAHNQYLTFVMRIYHILDYLNQPIGKVSYFDEFISLDHVDNNILLDSVSLNIPLHYRVKVYKILNSCHLKSMFLYKNIKQDCYKSHILELLDFLCCFLNTYETKYKKKDYTLEENITFFLDLIQKLDNMFCNYKQPIYHSELKAELCQIIENNAL
;
A
#
# COMPACT_ATOMS: atom_id res chain seq x y z
N MET A 1 3.69 14.07 0.43
CA MET A 1 4.04 14.22 -1.00
C MET A 1 4.41 15.67 -1.40
N HIS A 2 3.52 16.67 -1.30
CA HIS A 2 3.81 18.05 -1.76
C HIS A 2 5.06 18.69 -1.11
N LYS A 3 5.21 18.58 0.22
CA LYS A 3 6.37 19.10 0.96
C LYS A 3 7.71 18.46 0.55
N LYS A 4 7.70 17.18 0.18
CA LYS A 4 8.89 16.42 -0.29
C LYS A 4 9.33 16.96 -1.65
N LEU A 5 8.41 17.06 -2.61
CA LEU A 5 8.69 17.58 -3.95
C LEU A 5 9.17 19.04 -3.92
N GLU A 6 8.56 19.91 -3.11
CA GLU A 6 9.05 21.28 -2.93
C GLU A 6 10.49 21.33 -2.40
N LYS A 7 10.83 20.47 -1.42
CA LYS A 7 12.17 20.45 -0.84
C LYS A 7 13.19 19.87 -1.83
N ILE A 8 12.82 18.87 -2.62
CA ILE A 8 13.63 18.35 -3.73
C ILE A 8 13.89 19.48 -4.74
N GLN A 9 12.88 20.23 -5.16
CA GLN A 9 13.06 21.35 -6.09
C GLN A 9 13.99 22.41 -5.51
N LYS A 10 13.81 22.81 -4.23
CA LYS A 10 14.71 23.75 -3.55
C LYS A 10 16.16 23.26 -3.53
N LEU A 11 16.39 21.96 -3.38
CA LEU A 11 17.73 21.39 -3.45
C LEU A 11 18.29 21.41 -4.88
N LYS A 12 17.48 21.05 -5.88
CA LYS A 12 17.86 21.16 -7.30
C LYS A 12 18.27 22.59 -7.66
N ASP A 13 17.51 23.59 -7.19
CA ASP A 13 17.85 25.01 -7.38
C ASP A 13 19.16 25.36 -6.65
N LYS A 14 19.35 24.91 -5.41
CA LYS A 14 20.62 25.12 -4.68
C LYS A 14 21.82 24.43 -5.33
N MET A 15 21.61 23.34 -6.07
CA MET A 15 22.69 22.64 -6.78
C MET A 15 23.34 23.48 -7.89
N ILE A 16 22.78 24.64 -8.27
CA ILE A 16 23.44 25.66 -9.09
C ILE A 16 24.80 26.08 -8.50
N ILE A 17 25.00 25.94 -7.18
CA ILE A 17 26.30 26.13 -6.52
C ILE A 17 27.43 25.30 -7.16
N LYS A 18 27.11 24.17 -7.80
CA LYS A 18 28.05 23.38 -8.59
C LYS A 18 28.76 24.25 -9.62
N ASP A 19 28.03 25.07 -10.36
CA ASP A 19 28.60 25.89 -11.41
C ASP A 19 29.45 27.02 -10.82
N SER A 20 28.98 27.65 -9.74
CA SER A 20 29.76 28.65 -8.98
C SER A 20 31.07 28.07 -8.43
N LEU A 21 31.05 26.85 -7.90
CA LEU A 21 32.23 26.12 -7.44
C LEU A 21 33.20 25.83 -8.59
N LEU A 22 32.68 25.38 -9.73
CA LEU A 22 33.52 25.05 -10.88
C LEU A 22 34.20 26.29 -11.47
N SER A 23 33.48 27.41 -11.55
CA SER A 23 34.02 28.71 -11.95
C SER A 23 35.06 29.23 -10.95
N PHE A 24 34.79 29.12 -9.65
CA PHE A 24 35.75 29.48 -8.61
C PHE A 24 37.07 28.71 -8.75
N ILE A 25 37.02 27.41 -9.06
CA ILE A 25 38.22 26.59 -9.29
C ILE A 25 39.00 27.07 -10.54
N ASP A 26 38.32 27.58 -11.55
CA ASP A 26 38.96 28.15 -12.75
C ASP A 26 39.69 29.46 -12.44
N GLU A 27 39.06 30.35 -11.67
CA GLU A 27 39.55 31.69 -11.32
C GLU A 27 40.82 31.67 -10.45
N ILE A 28 41.10 30.59 -9.73
CA ILE A 28 42.35 30.41 -8.99
C ILE A 28 43.54 30.56 -9.97
N PRO A 29 44.64 31.27 -9.65
CA PRO A 29 45.77 31.38 -10.58
C PRO A 29 46.35 30.01 -10.98
N THR A 30 46.55 29.76 -12.27
CA THR A 30 47.07 28.48 -12.78
C THR A 30 48.61 28.47 -12.78
N THR A 31 49.21 27.51 -12.07
CA THR A 31 50.65 27.22 -12.09
C THR A 31 50.88 25.83 -12.69
N ILE A 32 52.08 25.56 -13.22
CA ILE A 32 52.45 24.22 -13.74
C ILE A 32 52.15 23.10 -12.72
N THR A 33 52.24 23.42 -11.42
CA THR A 33 52.01 22.51 -10.30
C THR A 33 50.53 22.26 -9.96
N ASN A 34 49.58 23.11 -10.38
CA ASN A 34 48.18 23.01 -9.93
C ASN A 34 47.14 22.65 -11.01
N ILE A 35 47.53 22.61 -12.30
CA ILE A 35 46.65 22.26 -13.43
C ILE A 35 45.97 20.90 -13.20
N ASN A 36 46.76 19.88 -12.87
CA ASN A 36 46.24 18.53 -12.63
C ASN A 36 45.36 18.46 -11.37
N THR A 37 45.69 19.23 -10.34
CA THR A 37 44.92 19.32 -9.10
C THR A 37 43.55 19.91 -9.35
N LYS A 38 43.46 21.02 -10.10
CA LYS A 38 42.18 21.64 -10.50
C LYS A 38 41.31 20.67 -11.28
N LYS A 39 41.87 20.01 -12.30
CA LYS A 39 41.13 19.04 -13.13
C LYS A 39 40.55 17.90 -12.28
N LYS A 40 41.36 17.30 -11.41
CA LYS A 40 40.93 16.24 -10.49
C LYS A 40 39.86 16.74 -9.51
N LEU A 41 40.03 17.93 -8.95
CA LEU A 41 39.09 18.51 -7.99
C LEU A 41 37.70 18.71 -8.62
N LYS A 42 37.66 19.28 -9.83
CA LYS A 42 36.41 19.43 -10.60
C LYS A 42 35.73 18.11 -10.88
N GLU A 43 36.47 17.10 -11.32
CA GLU A 43 35.92 15.78 -11.60
C GLU A 43 35.29 15.15 -10.35
N LYS A 44 35.97 15.24 -9.20
CA LYS A 44 35.48 14.68 -7.93
C LYS A 44 34.23 15.40 -7.39
N PHE A 45 34.18 16.72 -7.48
CA PHE A 45 32.96 17.45 -7.14
C PHE A 45 31.82 17.12 -8.09
N LYS A 46 32.08 17.09 -9.41
CA LYS A 46 31.07 16.66 -10.40
C LYS A 46 30.49 15.29 -10.05
N LYS A 47 31.33 14.31 -9.70
CA LYS A 47 30.88 12.99 -9.23
C LYS A 47 29.95 13.11 -8.01
N SER A 48 30.32 13.89 -7.00
CA SER A 48 29.50 14.07 -5.79
C SER A 48 28.14 14.71 -6.09
N PHE A 49 28.10 15.76 -6.91
CA PHE A 49 26.84 16.37 -7.35
C PHE A 49 25.98 15.43 -8.19
N ASN A 50 26.59 14.62 -9.06
CA ASN A 50 25.86 13.64 -9.86
C ASN A 50 25.21 12.57 -8.97
N ILE A 51 25.88 12.12 -7.90
CA ILE A 51 25.29 11.19 -6.92
C ILE A 51 24.07 11.85 -6.25
N ILE A 52 24.18 13.12 -5.83
CA ILE A 52 23.04 13.85 -5.25
C ILE A 52 21.88 13.93 -6.25
N ASN A 53 22.15 14.33 -7.50
CA ASN A 53 21.11 14.47 -8.52
C ASN A 53 20.38 13.15 -8.78
N SER A 54 21.14 12.07 -9.01
CA SER A 54 20.59 10.73 -9.21
C SER A 54 19.70 10.32 -8.03
N LYS A 55 20.11 10.64 -6.80
CA LYS A 55 19.31 10.29 -5.63
C LYS A 55 18.03 11.12 -5.50
N LEU A 56 18.08 12.41 -5.83
CA LEU A 56 16.91 13.26 -5.85
C LEU A 56 15.90 12.81 -6.91
N GLU A 57 16.37 12.41 -8.10
CA GLU A 57 15.53 11.84 -9.17
C GLU A 57 14.87 10.53 -8.73
N GLU A 58 15.61 9.62 -8.09
CA GLU A 58 15.02 8.39 -7.52
C GLU A 58 13.91 8.69 -6.50
N MET A 59 14.06 9.76 -5.70
CA MET A 59 13.09 10.15 -4.69
C MET A 59 11.84 10.83 -5.27
N GLU A 60 11.84 11.22 -6.54
CA GLU A 60 10.67 11.80 -7.22
C GLU A 60 9.65 10.74 -7.66
N CYS A 61 10.03 9.47 -7.65
CA CYS A 61 9.16 8.34 -7.97
C CYS A 61 8.08 8.09 -6.90
N LEU A 62 7.07 7.28 -7.28
CA LEU A 62 6.00 6.86 -6.37
C LEU A 62 6.57 5.95 -5.27
N ASP A 63 6.38 6.35 -4.01
CA ASP A 63 6.67 5.54 -2.84
C ASP A 63 5.57 4.46 -2.65
N GLY A 64 5.89 3.37 -1.95
CA GLY A 64 4.93 2.32 -1.59
C GLY A 64 4.56 1.37 -2.73
N ILE A 65 5.50 1.08 -3.61
CA ILE A 65 5.35 0.09 -4.67
C ILE A 65 5.58 -1.30 -4.09
N VAL A 66 4.54 -2.13 -4.16
CA VAL A 66 4.59 -3.55 -3.79
C VAL A 66 4.82 -4.39 -5.03
N VAL A 67 5.82 -5.26 -4.99
CA VAL A 67 6.11 -6.23 -6.05
C VAL A 67 6.08 -7.63 -5.46
N VAL A 68 5.13 -8.45 -5.93
CA VAL A 68 5.06 -9.87 -5.60
C VAL A 68 5.88 -10.63 -6.65
N THR A 69 6.82 -11.44 -6.17
CA THR A 69 7.61 -12.36 -6.99
C THR A 69 7.34 -13.79 -6.51
N PRO A 70 7.76 -14.85 -7.24
CA PRO A 70 7.49 -16.23 -6.83
C PRO A 70 8.04 -16.64 -5.45
N ASN A 71 9.02 -15.91 -4.91
CA ASN A 71 9.67 -16.26 -3.65
C ASN A 71 9.62 -15.15 -2.61
N GLU A 72 9.38 -13.90 -3.01
CA GLU A 72 9.58 -12.71 -2.18
C GLU A 72 8.55 -11.63 -2.50
N ILE A 73 8.23 -10.84 -1.49
CA ILE A 73 7.48 -9.60 -1.65
C ILE A 73 8.42 -8.43 -1.35
N LEU A 74 8.53 -7.53 -2.32
CA LEU A 74 9.36 -6.35 -2.24
C LEU A 74 8.49 -5.11 -2.01
N LEU A 75 8.91 -4.25 -1.08
CA LEU A 75 8.37 -2.91 -0.87
C LEU A 75 9.44 -1.88 -1.21
N ASP A 76 9.19 -1.07 -2.24
CA ASP A 76 10.16 -0.12 -2.80
C ASP A 76 11.52 -0.78 -3.12
N GLY A 77 11.47 -2.03 -3.61
CA GLY A 77 12.65 -2.82 -4.00
C GLY A 77 13.37 -3.50 -2.82
N ILE A 78 12.86 -3.38 -1.60
CA ILE A 78 13.44 -4.02 -0.40
C ILE A 78 12.61 -5.25 -0.05
N CYS A 79 13.26 -6.40 0.17
CA CYS A 79 12.58 -7.64 0.54
C CYS A 79 11.93 -7.50 1.92
N LEU A 80 10.60 -7.49 1.93
CA LEU A 80 9.78 -7.40 3.13
C LEU A 80 9.57 -8.78 3.75
N VAL A 81 9.25 -9.78 2.93
CA VAL A 81 9.09 -11.16 3.36
C VAL A 81 9.36 -12.12 2.21
N SER A 82 9.91 -13.29 2.54
CA SER A 82 10.04 -14.40 1.59
C SER A 82 9.14 -15.57 1.98
N HIS A 83 8.69 -16.32 0.98
CA HIS A 83 7.88 -17.53 1.16
C HIS A 83 8.57 -18.54 2.09
N LYS A 84 9.91 -18.66 2.02
CA LYS A 84 10.69 -19.57 2.86
C LYS A 84 10.77 -19.14 4.33
N LEU A 85 10.77 -17.83 4.58
CA LEU A 85 10.88 -17.29 5.94
C LEU A 85 9.55 -17.36 6.66
N ASN A 86 8.47 -16.92 6.00
CA ASN A 86 7.14 -16.85 6.57
C ASN A 86 6.10 -16.92 5.46
N SER A 87 5.59 -18.12 5.19
CA SER A 87 4.60 -18.37 4.13
C SER A 87 3.30 -17.63 4.39
N ASP A 88 2.78 -17.64 5.62
CA ASP A 88 1.52 -16.99 5.98
C ASP A 88 1.59 -15.49 5.71
N LEU A 89 2.69 -14.85 6.13
CA LEU A 89 2.90 -13.44 5.89
C LEU A 89 3.15 -13.15 4.40
N TYR A 90 3.89 -14.02 3.70
CA TYR A 90 4.04 -13.91 2.24
C TYR A 90 2.69 -13.88 1.53
N TYR A 91 1.77 -14.81 1.81
CA TYR A 91 0.46 -14.81 1.15
C TYR A 91 -0.45 -13.65 1.57
N SER A 92 -0.29 -13.14 2.79
CA SER A 92 -1.16 -12.08 3.34
C SER A 92 -0.63 -10.67 3.18
N CYS A 93 0.63 -10.50 2.79
CA CYS A 93 1.29 -9.20 2.76
C CYS A 93 0.56 -8.22 1.83
N GLU A 94 0.31 -8.61 0.58
CA GLU A 94 -0.37 -7.74 -0.39
C GLU A 94 -1.77 -7.31 0.10
N TYR A 95 -2.53 -8.24 0.69
CA TYR A 95 -3.83 -7.97 1.27
C TYR A 95 -3.76 -6.98 2.43
N ILE A 96 -2.87 -7.21 3.38
CA ILE A 96 -2.74 -6.37 4.58
C ILE A 96 -2.19 -4.99 4.24
N MET A 97 -1.25 -4.90 3.29
CA MET A 97 -0.65 -3.65 2.84
C MET A 97 -1.66 -2.69 2.21
N ARG A 98 -2.82 -3.20 1.75
CA ARG A 98 -3.90 -2.35 1.22
C ARG A 98 -4.71 -1.65 2.30
N ARG A 99 -4.57 -2.05 3.56
CA ARG A 99 -5.27 -1.41 4.67
C ARG A 99 -4.75 0.01 4.87
N PRO A 100 -5.64 1.02 5.00
CA PRO A 100 -5.24 2.41 5.17
C PRO A 100 -4.22 2.59 6.29
N GLU A 101 -4.39 1.90 7.42
CA GLU A 101 -3.54 2.04 8.60
C GLU A 101 -2.12 1.53 8.38
N VAL A 102 -1.92 0.52 7.54
CA VAL A 102 -0.59 -0.02 7.19
C VAL A 102 0.09 0.89 6.19
N LYS A 103 -0.67 1.34 5.19
CA LYS A 103 -0.21 2.28 4.18
C LYS A 103 0.23 3.59 4.80
N GLU A 104 -0.60 4.20 5.64
CA GLU A 104 -0.30 5.44 6.34
C GLU A 104 0.94 5.28 7.23
N TYR A 105 1.02 4.20 8.00
CA TYR A 105 2.19 3.91 8.83
C TYR A 105 3.50 3.86 8.04
N TYR A 106 3.52 3.14 6.92
CA TYR A 106 4.71 3.06 6.06
C TYR A 106 5.05 4.43 5.46
N MET A 107 4.05 5.11 4.91
CA MET A 107 4.23 6.41 4.25
C MET A 107 4.75 7.49 5.21
N ASP A 108 4.30 7.50 6.46
CA ASP A 108 4.77 8.43 7.47
C ASP A 108 6.24 8.20 7.82
N LYS A 109 6.62 6.95 8.06
CA LYS A 109 8.02 6.56 8.33
C LYS A 109 8.93 6.90 7.16
N LYS A 110 8.49 6.57 5.94
CA LYS A 110 9.21 6.83 4.70
C LYS A 110 9.36 8.34 4.45
N SER A 111 8.28 9.10 4.61
CA SER A 111 8.29 10.56 4.43
C SER A 111 9.18 11.25 5.47
N TYR A 112 9.16 10.80 6.72
CA TYR A 112 10.05 11.31 7.76
C TYR A 112 11.52 11.09 7.39
N LEU A 113 11.85 9.86 6.99
CA LEU A 113 13.20 9.47 6.62
C LEU A 113 13.69 10.23 5.37
N ASP A 114 12.84 10.39 4.36
CA ASP A 114 13.15 11.17 3.16
C ASP A 114 13.41 12.64 3.49
N MET A 115 12.58 13.26 4.35
CA MET A 115 12.80 14.64 4.77
C MET A 115 14.11 14.82 5.56
N HIS A 116 14.49 13.84 6.38
CA HIS A 116 15.78 13.87 7.09
C HIS A 116 16.95 13.87 6.11
N LEU A 117 16.94 12.99 5.10
CA LEU A 117 17.97 12.96 4.07
C LEU A 117 18.05 14.30 3.31
N LEU A 118 16.91 14.87 2.92
CA LEU A 118 16.88 16.15 2.21
C LEU A 118 17.48 17.28 3.07
N CYS A 119 17.23 17.28 4.38
CA CYS A 119 17.86 18.22 5.32
C CYS A 119 19.38 17.99 5.46
N ASP A 120 19.84 16.75 5.51
CA ASP A 120 21.27 16.42 5.56
C ASP A 120 21.99 16.92 4.30
N ILE A 121 21.42 16.70 3.11
CA ILE A 121 21.96 17.22 1.85
C ILE A 121 21.99 18.75 1.88
N ASP A 122 20.89 19.39 2.29
CA ASP A 122 20.78 20.84 2.40
C ASP A 122 21.88 21.42 3.30
N HIS A 123 22.14 20.78 4.44
CA HIS A 123 23.19 21.17 5.36
C HIS A 123 24.58 21.06 4.73
N GLN A 124 24.90 19.95 4.03
CA GLN A 124 26.18 19.81 3.35
C GLN A 124 26.38 20.85 2.24
N LEU A 125 25.32 21.17 1.48
CA LEU A 125 25.36 22.22 0.47
C LEU A 125 25.58 23.60 1.11
N ASN A 126 24.92 23.92 2.23
CA ASN A 126 25.11 25.18 2.95
C ASN A 126 26.56 25.33 3.49
N ILE A 127 27.17 24.24 3.98
CA ILE A 127 28.59 24.26 4.41
C ILE A 127 29.48 24.58 3.21
N LEU A 128 29.25 23.94 2.05
CA LEU A 128 30.00 24.20 0.84
C LEU A 128 29.87 25.66 0.39
N THR A 129 28.66 26.24 0.44
CA THR A 129 28.43 27.68 0.18
C THR A 129 29.25 28.56 1.10
N SER A 130 29.23 28.28 2.40
CA SER A 130 29.99 29.06 3.40
C SER A 130 31.49 29.02 3.11
N ILE A 131 32.02 27.86 2.73
CA ILE A 131 33.44 27.72 2.37
C ILE A 131 33.78 28.54 1.12
N LEU A 132 32.92 28.54 0.10
CA LEU A 132 33.14 29.33 -1.11
C LEU A 132 33.12 30.84 -0.84
N ASN A 133 32.22 31.30 0.03
CA ASN A 133 32.10 32.71 0.40
C ASN A 133 33.29 33.25 1.23
N GLN A 134 34.14 32.38 1.78
CA GLN A 134 35.29 32.76 2.61
C GLN A 134 36.61 32.95 1.84
N ASN A 135 36.58 33.17 0.51
CA ASN A 135 37.79 33.28 -0.34
C ASN A 135 38.76 32.10 -0.14
N SER A 136 38.25 30.87 -0.29
CA SER A 136 38.99 29.64 0.04
C SER A 136 40.14 29.33 -0.92
N SER A 137 41.30 28.93 -0.40
CA SER A 137 42.42 28.46 -1.22
C SER A 137 42.15 27.10 -1.87
N ILE A 138 42.87 26.77 -2.96
CA ILE A 138 42.78 25.47 -3.61
C ILE A 138 43.06 24.30 -2.65
N ASN A 139 43.99 24.47 -1.70
CA ASN A 139 44.33 23.45 -0.72
C ASN A 139 43.16 23.20 0.25
N ARG A 140 42.46 24.26 0.68
CA ARG A 140 41.27 24.14 1.52
C ARG A 140 40.14 23.40 0.80
N LEU A 141 39.94 23.69 -0.48
CA LEU A 141 38.96 22.97 -1.31
C LEU A 141 39.34 21.51 -1.54
N VAL A 142 40.63 21.21 -1.74
CA VAL A 142 41.12 19.83 -1.85
C VAL A 142 40.86 19.04 -0.56
N SER A 143 41.17 19.61 0.60
CA SER A 143 40.87 18.98 1.89
C SER A 143 39.37 18.80 2.11
N TYR A 144 38.57 19.83 1.82
CA TYR A 144 37.13 19.77 2.03
C TYR A 144 36.42 18.84 1.06
N GLN A 145 36.88 18.70 -0.19
CA GLN A 145 36.24 17.82 -1.17
C GLN A 145 36.10 16.39 -0.64
N SER A 146 37.14 15.88 0.02
CA SER A 146 37.10 14.55 0.62
C SER A 146 36.03 14.47 1.71
N VAL A 147 35.97 15.47 2.59
CA VAL A 147 34.98 15.56 3.67
C VAL A 147 33.56 15.63 3.11
N PHE A 148 33.31 16.50 2.13
CA PHE A 148 32.01 16.63 1.47
C PHE A 148 31.56 15.31 0.83
N HIS A 149 32.45 14.65 0.09
CA HIS A 149 32.15 13.37 -0.55
C HIS A 149 31.83 12.28 0.48
N THR A 150 32.64 12.16 1.53
CA THR A 150 32.41 11.21 2.62
C THR A 150 31.08 11.47 3.30
N ASN A 151 30.81 12.72 3.70
CA ASN A 151 29.56 13.08 4.38
C ASN A 151 28.32 12.79 3.53
N ILE A 152 28.33 13.16 2.24
CA ILE A 152 27.23 12.87 1.31
C ILE A 152 27.02 11.37 1.16
N THR A 153 28.11 10.61 0.98
CA THR A 153 28.04 9.14 0.86
C THR A 153 27.52 8.51 2.15
N ASP A 154 27.92 9.01 3.31
CA ASP A 154 27.44 8.56 4.61
C ASP A 154 25.97 8.86 4.84
N CYS A 155 25.47 10.01 4.37
CA CYS A 155 24.04 10.32 4.40
C CYS A 155 23.24 9.29 3.58
N PHE A 156 23.67 8.98 2.36
CA PHE A 156 22.99 7.97 1.53
C PHE A 156 23.10 6.55 2.07
N ARG A 157 24.25 6.18 2.64
CA ARG A 157 24.44 4.89 3.29
C ARG A 157 23.51 4.72 4.49
N ARG A 158 23.45 5.72 5.38
CA ARG A 158 22.54 5.73 6.54
C ARG A 158 21.09 5.66 6.08
N GLN A 159 20.71 6.44 5.07
CA GLN A 159 19.37 6.38 4.49
C GLN A 159 19.01 4.98 4.00
N LYS A 160 19.91 4.33 3.25
CA LYS A 160 19.65 3.00 2.72
C LYS A 160 19.45 1.97 3.83
N GLN A 161 20.26 2.04 4.88
CA GLN A 161 20.10 1.17 6.05
C GLN A 161 18.75 1.40 6.74
N MET A 162 18.43 2.66 7.05
CA MET A 162 17.16 2.99 7.72
C MET A 162 15.94 2.66 6.87
N ALA A 163 16.01 2.87 5.55
CA ALA A 163 14.93 2.46 4.64
C ALA A 163 14.75 0.94 4.64
N SER A 164 15.85 0.19 4.71
CA SER A 164 15.80 -1.26 4.89
C SER A 164 15.13 -1.62 6.20
N ASP A 165 15.54 -1.02 7.32
CA ASP A 165 15.01 -1.31 8.64
C ASP A 165 13.50 -0.97 8.73
N ILE A 166 13.05 0.12 8.11
CA ILE A 166 11.62 0.46 8.01
C ILE A 166 10.84 -0.67 7.33
N VAL A 167 11.39 -1.29 6.29
CA VAL A 167 10.70 -2.38 5.58
C VAL A 167 10.81 -3.68 6.35
N THR A 168 12.02 -4.12 6.67
CA THR A 168 12.31 -5.46 7.23
C THR A 168 11.95 -5.60 8.70
N VAL A 169 11.82 -4.49 9.44
CA VAL A 169 11.48 -4.49 10.87
C VAL A 169 10.13 -3.82 11.09
N ASP A 170 10.03 -2.50 10.85
CA ASP A 170 8.84 -1.72 11.22
C ASP A 170 7.59 -2.18 10.46
N CYS A 171 7.68 -2.26 9.13
CA CYS A 171 6.56 -2.64 8.27
C CYS A 171 6.23 -4.12 8.42
N TYR A 172 7.25 -4.99 8.46
CA TYR A 172 7.07 -6.41 8.76
C TYR A 172 6.28 -6.63 10.06
N GLN A 173 6.68 -5.95 11.15
CA GLN A 173 6.00 -6.07 12.43
C GLN A 173 4.55 -5.56 12.34
N LYS A 174 4.33 -4.39 11.73
CA LYS A 174 2.99 -3.81 11.55
C LYS A 174 2.07 -4.74 10.77
N ILE A 175 2.55 -5.34 9.68
CA ILE A 175 1.77 -6.28 8.88
C ILE A 175 1.47 -7.55 9.69
N ASN A 176 2.46 -8.08 10.41
CA ASN A 176 2.25 -9.25 11.26
C ASN A 176 1.22 -8.97 12.38
N GLU A 177 1.25 -7.78 12.99
CA GLU A 177 0.25 -7.36 13.98
C GLU A 177 -1.15 -7.31 13.37
N GLU A 178 -1.33 -6.73 12.18
CA GLU A 178 -2.61 -6.71 11.48
C GLU A 178 -3.08 -8.11 11.07
N LEU A 179 -2.15 -9.00 10.69
CA LEU A 179 -2.43 -10.41 10.41
C LEU A 179 -2.99 -11.14 11.64
N GLN A 180 -2.41 -10.92 12.82
CA GLN A 180 -2.88 -11.56 14.05
C GLN A 180 -4.25 -11.04 14.50
N LYS A 181 -4.70 -9.87 14.05
CA LYS A 181 -6.01 -9.31 14.37
C LYS A 181 -7.15 -9.93 13.56
N LEU A 182 -6.86 -10.71 12.52
CA LEU A 182 -7.89 -11.35 11.70
C LEU A 182 -8.65 -12.41 12.52
N VAL A 183 -9.96 -12.24 12.64
CA VAL A 183 -10.85 -13.18 13.35
C VAL A 183 -10.78 -14.57 12.72
N PHE A 184 -10.76 -14.63 11.38
CA PHE A 184 -10.69 -15.86 10.60
C PHE A 184 -9.33 -15.99 9.92
N LYS A 185 -8.24 -15.74 10.66
CA LYS A 185 -6.86 -15.73 10.13
C LYS A 185 -6.54 -16.96 9.27
N SER A 186 -6.77 -18.16 9.79
CA SER A 186 -6.43 -19.41 9.11
C SER A 186 -7.17 -19.56 7.77
N ASP A 187 -8.49 -19.36 7.79
CA ASP A 187 -9.32 -19.50 6.59
C ASP A 187 -9.02 -18.39 5.57
N THR A 188 -8.75 -17.17 6.05
CA THR A 188 -8.31 -16.04 5.23
C THR A 188 -6.99 -16.37 4.51
N ILE A 189 -6.02 -16.96 5.20
CA ILE A 189 -4.75 -17.38 4.59
C ILE A 189 -4.99 -18.42 3.48
N GLN A 190 -5.89 -19.38 3.68
CA GLN A 190 -6.22 -20.36 2.63
C GLN A 190 -6.80 -19.68 1.38
N ILE A 191 -7.68 -18.71 1.55
CA ILE A 191 -8.22 -17.90 0.43
C ILE A 191 -7.10 -17.17 -0.30
N LEU A 192 -6.15 -16.58 0.44
CA LEU A 192 -5.02 -15.85 -0.12
C LEU A 192 -4.04 -16.78 -0.87
N ILE A 193 -3.83 -18.00 -0.39
CA ILE A 193 -3.08 -19.04 -1.13
C ILE A 193 -3.78 -19.37 -2.45
N THR A 194 -5.10 -19.57 -2.44
CA THR A 194 -5.89 -19.82 -3.66
C THR A 194 -5.77 -18.66 -4.65
N LEU A 195 -5.81 -17.42 -4.16
CA LEU A 195 -5.58 -16.23 -4.98
C LEU A 195 -4.17 -16.16 -5.56
N HIS A 196 -3.16 -16.62 -4.83
CA HIS A 196 -1.79 -16.71 -5.34
C HIS A 196 -1.70 -17.70 -6.51
N HIS A 197 -2.40 -18.84 -6.44
CA HIS A 197 -2.47 -19.76 -7.58
C HIS A 197 -3.17 -19.12 -8.80
N PHE A 198 -4.25 -18.36 -8.60
CA PHE A 198 -4.83 -17.55 -9.69
C PHE A 198 -3.80 -16.58 -10.30
N SER A 199 -2.98 -15.93 -9.47
CA SER A 199 -1.91 -15.03 -9.96
C SER A 199 -0.93 -15.75 -10.85
N ILE A 200 -0.43 -16.92 -10.43
CA ILE A 200 0.54 -17.72 -11.21
C ILE A 200 -0.03 -18.06 -12.59
N VAL A 201 -1.28 -18.51 -12.64
CA VAL A 201 -1.92 -18.89 -13.91
C VAL A 201 -2.17 -17.66 -14.77
N SER A 202 -2.69 -16.57 -14.19
CA SER A 202 -2.94 -15.30 -14.89
C SER A 202 -1.64 -14.71 -15.47
N ASP A 203 -0.57 -14.67 -14.67
CA ASP A 203 0.74 -14.16 -15.08
C ASP A 203 1.33 -15.01 -16.21
N PHE A 204 1.22 -16.34 -16.12
CA PHE A 204 1.67 -17.24 -17.17
C PHE A 204 0.98 -16.94 -18.52
N LEU A 205 -0.32 -16.66 -18.48
CA LEU A 205 -1.12 -16.42 -19.68
C LEU A 205 -0.89 -15.03 -20.28
N TYR A 206 -0.90 -13.98 -19.48
CA TYR A 206 -0.98 -12.61 -19.98
C TYR A 206 0.34 -11.83 -19.87
N MET A 207 1.13 -12.06 -18.82
CA MET A 207 2.32 -11.23 -18.57
C MET A 207 3.42 -11.46 -19.61
N SER A 208 3.50 -12.65 -20.22
CA SER A 208 4.43 -12.90 -21.33
C SER A 208 4.17 -11.99 -22.54
N VAL A 209 2.89 -11.80 -22.90
CA VAL A 209 2.46 -10.91 -23.99
C VAL A 209 2.68 -9.45 -23.59
N ILE A 210 2.25 -9.05 -22.39
CA ILE A 210 2.43 -7.68 -21.89
C ILE A 210 3.92 -7.29 -21.88
N ASN A 211 4.79 -8.17 -21.38
CA ASN A 211 6.23 -7.90 -21.29
C ASN A 211 6.91 -7.78 -22.66
N LYS A 212 6.45 -8.53 -23.68
CA LYS A 212 6.92 -8.40 -25.07
C LYS A 212 6.76 -6.98 -25.61
N TYR A 213 5.71 -6.26 -25.18
CA TYR A 213 5.40 -4.90 -25.61
C TYR A 213 5.62 -3.85 -24.52
N SER A 214 6.44 -4.14 -23.51
CA SER A 214 6.68 -3.29 -22.34
C SER A 214 7.01 -1.82 -22.65
N LYS A 215 7.67 -1.53 -23.79
CA LYS A 215 7.95 -0.14 -24.24
C LYS A 215 6.70 0.67 -24.60
N HIS A 216 5.58 0.00 -24.89
CA HIS A 216 4.31 0.60 -25.30
C HIS A 216 3.23 0.50 -24.22
N VAL A 217 3.55 -0.08 -23.07
CA VAL A 217 2.61 -0.31 -21.97
C VAL A 217 2.90 0.71 -20.86
N ILE A 218 1.89 1.51 -20.52
CA ILE A 218 1.91 2.33 -19.33
C ILE A 218 1.42 1.48 -18.16
N LYS A 219 2.31 1.23 -17.20
CA LYS A 219 2.00 0.61 -15.92
C LYS A 219 1.84 1.70 -14.87
N MET A 220 0.64 1.86 -14.33
CA MET A 220 0.40 2.77 -13.22
C MET A 220 0.28 1.98 -11.93
N HIS A 221 0.98 2.43 -10.89
CA HIS A 221 0.91 1.87 -9.55
C HIS A 221 0.29 2.91 -8.62
N LEU A 222 -0.91 2.63 -8.11
CA LEU A 222 -1.42 3.36 -6.97
C LEU A 222 -0.65 2.89 -5.73
N PRO A 223 -0.12 3.82 -4.91
CA PRO A 223 0.62 3.46 -3.71
C PRO A 223 -0.18 2.47 -2.86
N MET A 224 0.36 1.27 -2.69
CA MET A 224 -0.22 0.18 -1.91
C MET A 224 -1.72 -0.07 -2.19
N SER A 225 -2.19 -0.01 -3.45
CA SER A 225 -3.59 -0.37 -3.74
C SER A 225 -3.87 -1.07 -5.08
N GLN A 226 -3.41 -0.54 -6.21
CA GLN A 226 -3.83 -1.06 -7.51
C GLN A 226 -2.76 -0.85 -8.57
N THR A 227 -2.49 -1.88 -9.35
CA THR A 227 -1.77 -1.75 -10.60
C THR A 227 -2.79 -1.69 -11.74
N CYS A 228 -2.59 -0.84 -12.73
CA CYS A 228 -3.37 -0.90 -13.96
C CYS A 228 -2.48 -0.69 -15.16
N TYR A 229 -2.85 -1.33 -16.27
CA TYR A 229 -2.10 -1.27 -17.51
C TYR A 229 -2.90 -0.64 -18.62
N HIS A 230 -2.23 0.18 -19.43
CA HIS A 230 -2.78 0.83 -20.61
C HIS A 230 -1.81 0.67 -21.78
N SER A 231 -2.32 0.50 -23.00
CA SER A 231 -1.48 0.51 -24.21
C SER A 231 -1.44 1.90 -24.82
N LEU A 232 -0.30 2.24 -25.41
CA LEU A 232 -0.12 3.40 -26.28
C LEU A 232 -0.36 3.08 -27.76
N VAL A 233 -0.53 1.80 -28.10
CA VAL A 233 -0.66 1.29 -29.47
C VAL A 233 -1.78 0.25 -29.54
N ASP A 234 -2.64 0.32 -30.54
CA ASP A 234 -3.74 -0.63 -30.75
C ASP A 234 -3.22 -1.94 -31.39
N ILE A 235 -2.62 -2.79 -30.55
CA ILE A 235 -2.26 -4.17 -30.90
C ILE A 235 -3.30 -5.09 -30.25
N GLU A 236 -4.05 -5.82 -31.06
CA GLU A 236 -5.19 -6.63 -30.63
C GLU A 236 -4.85 -7.62 -29.51
N ASP A 237 -3.86 -8.50 -29.71
CA ASP A 237 -3.41 -9.47 -28.69
C ASP A 237 -2.95 -8.83 -27.37
N LEU A 238 -2.29 -7.67 -27.46
CA LEU A 238 -1.85 -6.91 -26.31
C LEU A 238 -3.05 -6.31 -25.58
N HIS A 239 -3.98 -5.69 -26.31
CA HIS A 239 -5.19 -5.11 -25.76
C HIS A 239 -5.98 -6.14 -24.94
N TYR A 240 -6.18 -7.34 -25.49
CA TYR A 240 -6.86 -8.41 -24.79
C TYR A 240 -6.13 -8.90 -23.54
N SER A 241 -4.81 -9.07 -23.63
CA SER A 241 -4.00 -9.48 -22.47
C SER A 241 -4.06 -8.45 -21.34
N LEU A 242 -4.04 -7.16 -21.69
CA LEU A 242 -4.18 -6.06 -20.72
C LEU A 242 -5.59 -6.03 -20.10
N MET A 243 -6.65 -6.20 -20.91
CA MET A 243 -8.02 -6.26 -20.43
C MET A 243 -8.24 -7.41 -19.45
N ALA A 244 -7.88 -8.63 -19.83
CA ALA A 244 -8.05 -9.82 -19.00
C ALA A 244 -7.25 -9.69 -17.69
N HIS A 245 -6.02 -9.19 -17.75
CA HIS A 245 -5.21 -8.97 -16.56
C HIS A 245 -5.80 -7.87 -15.64
N ASN A 246 -6.32 -6.76 -16.19
CA ASN A 246 -6.98 -5.73 -15.38
C ASN A 246 -8.27 -6.26 -14.70
N GLN A 247 -9.00 -7.15 -15.35
CA GLN A 247 -10.17 -7.81 -14.75
C GLN A 247 -9.76 -8.78 -13.63
N TYR A 248 -8.69 -9.56 -13.82
CA TYR A 248 -8.11 -10.38 -12.75
C TYR A 248 -7.77 -9.53 -11.51
N LEU A 249 -7.10 -8.38 -11.71
CA LEU A 249 -6.80 -7.48 -10.61
C LEU A 249 -8.09 -7.00 -9.93
N THR A 250 -9.13 -6.64 -10.71
CA THR A 250 -10.44 -6.24 -10.16
C THR A 250 -11.09 -7.37 -9.34
N PHE A 251 -10.98 -8.61 -9.79
CA PHE A 251 -11.47 -9.80 -9.08
C PHE A 251 -10.77 -9.97 -7.71
N VAL A 252 -9.44 -9.86 -7.67
CA VAL A 252 -8.67 -9.89 -6.41
C VAL A 252 -9.12 -8.77 -5.47
N MET A 253 -9.34 -7.56 -6.00
CA MET A 253 -9.83 -6.41 -5.22
C MET A 253 -11.17 -6.69 -4.55
N ARG A 254 -12.10 -7.37 -5.26
CA ARG A 254 -13.42 -7.73 -4.73
C ARG A 254 -13.31 -8.75 -3.60
N ILE A 255 -12.45 -9.75 -3.73
CA ILE A 255 -12.25 -10.76 -2.68
C ILE A 255 -11.68 -10.13 -1.42
N TYR A 256 -10.69 -9.24 -1.53
CA TYR A 256 -10.14 -8.55 -0.36
C TYR A 256 -11.21 -7.73 0.37
N HIS A 257 -12.11 -7.08 -0.37
CA HIS A 257 -13.22 -6.34 0.25
C HIS A 257 -14.20 -7.27 1.00
N ILE A 258 -14.45 -8.48 0.49
CA ILE A 258 -15.25 -9.49 1.21
C ILE A 258 -14.52 -9.93 2.48
N LEU A 259 -13.20 -10.20 2.38
CA LEU A 259 -12.37 -10.61 3.52
C LEU A 259 -12.31 -9.54 4.62
N ASP A 260 -12.21 -8.26 4.26
CA ASP A 260 -12.24 -7.16 5.22
C ASP A 260 -13.59 -7.08 5.94
N TYR A 261 -14.70 -7.25 5.21
CA TYR A 261 -16.04 -7.29 5.81
C TYR A 261 -16.22 -8.48 6.77
N LEU A 262 -15.77 -9.68 6.39
CA LEU A 262 -15.92 -10.88 7.22
C LEU A 262 -14.98 -10.87 8.44
N ASN A 263 -13.78 -10.28 8.34
CA ASN A 263 -12.83 -10.19 9.43
C ASN A 263 -13.05 -8.97 10.35
N GLN A 264 -14.09 -8.16 10.13
CA GLN A 264 -14.35 -7.01 10.99
C GLN A 264 -14.75 -7.46 12.40
N PRO A 265 -14.41 -6.69 13.45
CA PRO A 265 -14.88 -6.95 14.80
C PRO A 265 -16.42 -6.95 14.86
N ILE A 266 -17.01 -7.95 15.51
CA ILE A 266 -18.46 -8.12 15.61
C ILE A 266 -19.02 -7.45 16.87
N GLY A 267 -20.18 -6.81 16.72
CA GLY A 267 -20.90 -6.15 17.78
C GLY A 267 -20.43 -4.73 18.06
N LYS A 268 -19.88 -4.05 17.05
CA LYS A 268 -19.52 -2.63 17.14
C LYS A 268 -20.79 -1.80 17.04
N VAL A 269 -21.07 -1.05 18.10
CA VAL A 269 -22.25 -0.17 18.18
C VAL A 269 -21.80 1.27 17.97
N SER A 270 -22.38 1.95 17.00
CA SER A 270 -22.14 3.38 16.75
C SER A 270 -23.44 4.14 16.91
N TYR A 271 -23.37 5.31 17.54
CA TYR A 271 -24.50 6.23 17.66
C TYR A 271 -24.05 7.57 17.11
N PHE A 272 -24.76 8.04 16.10
CA PHE A 272 -24.56 9.35 15.52
C PHE A 272 -25.59 10.28 16.14
N ASP A 273 -25.14 11.05 17.11
CA ASP A 273 -25.92 12.09 17.74
C ASP A 273 -25.51 13.41 17.11
N GLU A 274 -26.01 13.75 15.93
CA GLU A 274 -25.75 15.10 15.43
C GLU A 274 -26.84 15.66 14.54
N PHE A 275 -27.41 16.75 15.07
CA PHE A 275 -28.10 17.87 14.44
C PHE A 275 -27.30 18.57 13.32
N ILE A 276 -26.34 17.89 12.67
CA ILE A 276 -25.43 18.48 11.68
C ILE A 276 -25.29 17.56 10.47
N SER A 277 -26.32 17.50 9.63
CA SER A 277 -26.15 17.49 8.17
C SER A 277 -27.45 17.92 7.50
N LEU A 278 -27.30 18.70 6.43
CA LEU A 278 -28.38 19.30 5.64
C LEU A 278 -29.19 18.29 4.82
N ASP A 279 -28.96 16.98 5.00
CA ASP A 279 -29.53 15.91 4.19
C ASP A 279 -30.06 14.76 5.06
N HIS A 280 -31.10 15.00 5.87
CA HIS A 280 -32.00 13.98 6.46
C HIS A 280 -31.44 12.57 6.77
N VAL A 281 -30.24 12.45 7.37
CA VAL A 281 -29.76 11.16 7.88
C VAL A 281 -30.29 11.03 9.30
N ASP A 282 -31.42 10.35 9.44
CA ASP A 282 -32.06 10.09 10.74
C ASP A 282 -31.03 9.57 11.77
N ASN A 283 -31.06 10.13 12.98
CA ASN A 283 -30.21 9.79 14.13
C ASN A 283 -30.16 8.28 14.44
N ASN A 284 -29.45 7.44 13.70
CA ASN A 284 -29.61 5.99 13.79
C ASN A 284 -28.53 5.32 14.66
N ILE A 285 -28.93 4.25 15.35
CA ILE A 285 -27.97 3.34 15.99
C ILE A 285 -27.53 2.35 14.92
N LEU A 286 -26.22 2.24 14.70
CA LEU A 286 -25.66 1.24 13.82
C LEU A 286 -25.05 0.11 14.63
N LEU A 287 -25.39 -1.13 14.26
CA LEU A 287 -24.76 -2.35 14.75
C LEU A 287 -23.98 -2.99 13.60
N ASP A 288 -22.65 -3.02 13.71
CA ASP A 288 -21.74 -3.44 12.64
C ASP A 288 -22.04 -2.75 11.29
N SER A 289 -22.30 -1.45 11.35
CA SER A 289 -22.67 -0.59 10.20
C SER A 289 -24.06 -0.83 9.61
N VAL A 290 -24.90 -1.67 10.23
CA VAL A 290 -26.30 -1.88 9.83
C VAL A 290 -27.24 -1.10 10.76
N SER A 291 -28.23 -0.40 10.20
CA SER A 291 -29.19 0.36 11.00
C SER A 291 -30.05 -0.55 11.86
N LEU A 292 -29.99 -0.34 13.18
CA LEU A 292 -30.94 -0.88 14.13
C LEU A 292 -32.09 0.14 14.21
N ASN A 293 -33.16 -0.08 13.43
CA ASN A 293 -34.30 0.83 13.33
C ASN A 293 -35.07 0.96 14.66
N ILE A 294 -34.60 1.81 15.57
CA ILE A 294 -35.13 2.04 16.93
C ILE A 294 -35.90 3.38 16.98
N PRO A 295 -37.05 3.47 17.67
CA PRO A 295 -37.76 4.73 17.90
C PRO A 295 -36.90 5.80 18.56
N LEU A 296 -37.00 7.05 18.11
CA LEU A 296 -36.12 8.17 18.50
C LEU A 296 -35.94 8.31 20.02
N HIS A 297 -37.04 8.27 20.79
CA HIS A 297 -37.04 8.46 22.25
C HIS A 297 -36.34 7.34 23.03
N TYR A 298 -36.07 6.20 22.40
CA TYR A 298 -35.39 5.06 23.03
C TYR A 298 -33.90 4.94 22.65
N ARG A 299 -33.42 5.70 21.67
CA ARG A 299 -32.10 5.45 21.07
C ARG A 299 -30.92 5.58 22.05
N VAL A 300 -30.88 6.63 22.86
CA VAL A 300 -29.82 6.81 23.87
C VAL A 300 -29.82 5.68 24.90
N LYS A 301 -31.00 5.23 25.33
CA LYS A 301 -31.15 4.11 26.27
C LYS A 301 -30.69 2.80 25.63
N VAL A 302 -31.12 2.51 24.39
CA VAL A 302 -30.67 1.33 23.63
C VAL A 302 -29.17 1.32 23.42
N TYR A 303 -28.58 2.44 23.01
CA TYR A 303 -27.13 2.55 22.80
C TYR A 303 -26.35 2.19 24.08
N LYS A 304 -26.78 2.71 25.24
CA LYS A 304 -26.19 2.37 26.55
C LYS A 304 -26.36 0.89 26.89
N ILE A 305 -27.53 0.31 26.63
CA ILE A 305 -27.80 -1.12 26.89
C ILE A 305 -26.91 -2.00 25.99
N LEU A 306 -26.83 -1.69 24.70
CA LEU A 306 -26.03 -2.45 23.73
C LEU A 306 -24.52 -2.36 24.00
N ASN A 307 -24.04 -1.23 24.50
CA ASN A 307 -22.65 -1.07 24.93
C ASN A 307 -22.35 -1.62 26.33
N SER A 308 -23.37 -2.04 27.08
CA SER A 308 -23.15 -2.68 28.37
C SER A 308 -22.56 -4.09 28.16
N CYS A 309 -21.61 -4.49 28.99
CA CYS A 309 -20.97 -5.80 28.92
C CYS A 309 -21.87 -6.97 29.37
N HIS A 310 -23.09 -6.69 29.85
CA HIS A 310 -23.96 -7.67 30.51
C HIS A 310 -25.17 -8.09 29.67
N LEU A 311 -25.39 -7.53 28.48
CA LEU A 311 -26.54 -7.91 27.65
C LEU A 311 -26.34 -9.30 27.04
N LYS A 312 -27.02 -10.31 27.60
CA LYS A 312 -26.96 -11.71 27.16
C LYS A 312 -27.25 -11.87 25.67
N SER A 313 -28.18 -11.09 25.13
CA SER A 313 -28.56 -11.20 23.72
C SER A 313 -27.59 -10.52 22.77
N MET A 314 -26.79 -9.56 23.27
CA MET A 314 -25.64 -9.05 22.50
C MET A 314 -24.53 -10.10 22.40
N PHE A 315 -24.33 -10.89 23.46
CA PHE A 315 -23.42 -12.04 23.42
C PHE A 315 -23.92 -13.11 22.45
N LEU A 316 -25.21 -13.45 22.48
CA LEU A 316 -25.81 -14.39 21.54
C LEU A 316 -25.71 -13.90 20.09
N TYR A 317 -26.03 -12.62 19.83
CA TYR A 317 -25.83 -11.97 18.53
C TYR A 317 -24.40 -12.16 18.01
N LYS A 318 -23.40 -11.86 18.85
CA LYS A 318 -21.99 -11.98 18.48
C LYS A 318 -21.63 -13.41 18.05
N ASN A 319 -22.06 -14.41 18.82
CA ASN A 319 -21.80 -15.82 18.50
C ASN A 319 -22.48 -16.24 17.20
N ILE A 320 -23.78 -15.98 17.04
CA ILE A 320 -24.54 -16.35 15.83
C ILE A 320 -23.91 -15.70 14.58
N LYS A 321 -23.56 -14.42 14.69
CA LYS A 321 -22.96 -13.69 13.58
C LYS A 321 -21.54 -14.19 13.26
N GLN A 322 -20.76 -14.54 14.27
CA GLN A 322 -19.44 -15.12 14.07
C GLN A 322 -19.52 -16.49 13.38
N ASP A 323 -20.44 -17.36 13.80
CA ASP A 323 -20.67 -18.65 13.15
C ASP A 323 -21.12 -18.48 11.70
N CYS A 324 -22.01 -17.53 11.44
CA CYS A 324 -22.45 -17.20 10.08
C CYS A 324 -21.30 -16.66 9.20
N TYR A 325 -20.46 -15.76 9.72
CA TYR A 325 -19.28 -15.27 9.00
C TYR A 325 -18.26 -16.38 8.74
N LYS A 326 -18.12 -17.34 9.65
CA LYS A 326 -17.31 -18.54 9.44
C LYS A 326 -17.88 -19.40 8.31
N SER A 327 -19.20 -19.59 8.24
CA SER A 327 -19.81 -20.29 7.10
C SER A 327 -19.58 -19.56 5.78
N HIS A 328 -19.71 -18.24 5.76
CA HIS A 328 -19.47 -17.44 4.55
C HIS A 328 -18.00 -17.47 4.09
N ILE A 329 -17.03 -17.47 5.01
CA ILE A 329 -15.61 -17.53 4.60
C ILE A 329 -15.27 -18.89 4.00
N LEU A 330 -15.85 -19.98 4.53
CA LEU A 330 -15.68 -21.32 3.98
C LEU A 330 -16.38 -21.47 2.62
N GLU A 331 -17.59 -20.94 2.47
CA GLU A 331 -18.28 -20.91 1.18
C GLU A 331 -17.48 -20.13 0.12
N LEU A 332 -16.90 -18.99 0.49
CA LEU A 332 -16.02 -18.23 -0.40
C LEU A 332 -14.79 -19.04 -0.79
N LEU A 333 -14.15 -19.73 0.15
CA LEU A 333 -13.01 -20.59 -0.14
C LEU A 333 -13.38 -21.71 -1.12
N ASP A 334 -14.48 -22.41 -0.87
CA ASP A 334 -14.97 -23.49 -1.73
C ASP A 334 -15.31 -22.99 -3.14
N PHE A 335 -15.96 -21.82 -3.23
CA PHE A 335 -16.22 -21.14 -4.49
C PHE A 335 -14.91 -20.91 -5.26
N LEU A 336 -13.91 -20.29 -4.63
CA LEU A 336 -12.64 -19.97 -5.27
C LEU A 336 -11.88 -21.23 -5.72
N CYS A 337 -11.84 -22.27 -4.89
CA CYS A 337 -11.21 -23.55 -5.22
C CYS A 337 -11.87 -24.22 -6.43
N CYS A 338 -13.21 -24.23 -6.49
CA CYS A 338 -13.94 -24.79 -7.64
C CYS A 338 -13.62 -24.05 -8.95
N PHE A 339 -13.56 -22.72 -8.91
CA PHE A 339 -13.25 -21.93 -10.10
C PHE A 339 -11.78 -22.02 -10.49
N LEU A 340 -10.85 -22.08 -9.55
CA LEU A 340 -9.43 -22.26 -9.84
C LEU A 340 -9.20 -23.57 -10.61
N ASN A 341 -9.79 -24.67 -10.15
CA ASN A 341 -9.69 -25.97 -10.83
C ASN A 341 -10.24 -25.91 -12.25
N THR A 342 -11.35 -25.20 -12.45
CA THR A 342 -11.97 -25.00 -13.76
C THR A 342 -11.05 -24.16 -14.67
N TYR A 343 -10.51 -23.06 -14.13
CA TYR A 343 -9.59 -22.15 -14.82
C TYR A 343 -8.32 -22.89 -15.25
N GLU A 344 -7.64 -23.57 -14.33
CA GLU A 344 -6.45 -24.36 -14.66
C GLU A 344 -6.72 -25.41 -15.74
N THR A 345 -7.83 -26.14 -15.63
CA THR A 345 -8.17 -27.20 -16.59
C THR A 345 -8.44 -26.64 -17.98
N LYS A 346 -9.20 -25.54 -18.08
CA LYS A 346 -9.58 -24.91 -19.35
C LYS A 346 -8.35 -24.32 -20.05
N TYR A 347 -7.48 -23.63 -19.31
CA TYR A 347 -6.31 -22.96 -19.87
C TYR A 347 -5.12 -23.90 -20.14
N LYS A 348 -4.90 -24.95 -19.33
CA LYS A 348 -3.90 -26.00 -19.64
C LYS A 348 -4.23 -26.72 -20.95
N LYS A 349 -5.51 -26.89 -21.27
CA LYS A 349 -5.98 -27.54 -22.50
C LYS A 349 -6.03 -26.60 -23.71
N LYS A 350 -5.78 -25.30 -23.54
CA LYS A 350 -5.98 -24.24 -24.56
C LYS A 350 -7.39 -24.28 -25.16
N ASP A 351 -8.37 -24.67 -24.35
CA ASP A 351 -9.75 -24.90 -24.78
C ASP A 351 -10.60 -23.69 -24.41
N TYR A 352 -10.29 -22.55 -25.02
CA TYR A 352 -11.02 -21.30 -24.80
C TYR A 352 -11.01 -20.40 -26.03
N THR A 353 -12.11 -19.70 -26.26
CA THR A 353 -12.15 -18.60 -27.22
C THR A 353 -11.60 -17.32 -26.60
N LEU A 354 -11.24 -16.37 -27.46
CA LEU A 354 -10.79 -15.05 -27.04
C LEU A 354 -11.85 -14.32 -26.20
N GLU A 355 -13.11 -14.44 -26.59
CA GLU A 355 -14.25 -13.86 -25.86
C GLU A 355 -14.41 -14.49 -24.48
N GLU A 356 -14.37 -15.83 -24.38
CA GLU A 356 -14.45 -16.53 -23.09
C GLU A 356 -13.31 -16.16 -22.14
N ASN A 357 -12.15 -15.81 -22.68
CA ASN A 357 -10.99 -15.38 -21.90
C ASN A 357 -11.23 -13.99 -21.28
N ILE A 358 -11.81 -13.08 -22.06
CA ILE A 358 -12.12 -11.71 -21.64
C ILE A 358 -13.35 -11.65 -20.72
N THR A 359 -14.28 -12.61 -20.81
CA THR A 359 -15.47 -12.60 -19.94
C THR A 359 -15.28 -13.40 -18.65
N PHE A 360 -14.28 -14.29 -18.59
CA PHE A 360 -14.07 -15.19 -17.46
C PHE A 360 -14.09 -14.46 -16.10
N PHE A 361 -13.23 -13.46 -15.91
CA PHE A 361 -13.17 -12.74 -14.63
C PHE A 361 -14.39 -11.85 -14.38
N LEU A 362 -15.05 -11.35 -15.43
CA LEU A 362 -16.29 -10.58 -15.28
C LEU A 362 -17.41 -11.45 -14.70
N ASP A 363 -17.58 -12.67 -15.21
CA ASP A 363 -18.57 -13.62 -14.72
C ASP A 363 -18.30 -14.01 -13.26
N LEU A 364 -17.02 -14.20 -12.90
CA LEU A 364 -16.63 -14.47 -11.52
C LEU A 364 -16.93 -13.28 -10.59
N ILE A 365 -16.63 -12.06 -11.03
CA ILE A 365 -16.93 -10.83 -10.26
C ILE A 365 -18.43 -10.72 -10.01
N GLN A 366 -19.27 -10.97 -11.03
CA GLN A 366 -20.72 -10.90 -10.86
C GLN A 366 -21.24 -11.93 -9.85
N LYS A 367 -20.71 -13.16 -9.89
CA LYS A 367 -21.06 -14.20 -8.90
C LYS A 367 -20.61 -13.81 -7.49
N LEU A 368 -19.41 -13.26 -7.34
CA LEU A 368 -18.90 -12.77 -6.06
C LEU A 368 -19.75 -11.61 -5.50
N ASP A 369 -20.15 -10.66 -6.33
CA ASP A 369 -21.00 -9.54 -5.91
C ASP A 369 -22.36 -10.05 -5.39
N ASN A 370 -22.94 -11.07 -6.03
CA ASN A 370 -24.17 -11.73 -5.56
C ASN A 370 -23.97 -12.43 -4.20
N MET A 371 -22.89 -13.19 -4.04
CA MET A 371 -22.54 -13.82 -2.74
C MET A 371 -22.38 -12.76 -1.66
N PHE A 372 -21.67 -11.67 -1.96
CA PHE A 372 -21.41 -10.61 -1.01
C PHE A 372 -22.67 -9.84 -0.59
N CYS A 373 -23.62 -9.64 -1.50
CA CYS A 373 -24.94 -9.11 -1.17
C CYS A 373 -25.69 -9.99 -0.15
N ASN A 374 -25.54 -11.31 -0.24
CA ASN A 374 -26.10 -12.24 0.74
C ASN A 374 -25.39 -12.14 2.10
N TYR A 375 -24.06 -11.95 2.11
CA TYR A 375 -23.27 -11.83 3.35
C TYR A 375 -23.58 -10.57 4.17
N LYS A 376 -24.16 -9.56 3.52
CA LYS A 376 -24.57 -8.29 4.14
C LYS A 376 -25.96 -8.31 4.75
N GLN A 377 -26.72 -9.40 4.59
CA GLN A 377 -28.06 -9.46 5.16
C GLN A 377 -28.02 -9.35 6.70
N PRO A 378 -28.97 -8.65 7.33
CA PRO A 378 -29.01 -8.53 8.79
C PRO A 378 -29.15 -9.90 9.46
N ILE A 379 -28.30 -10.18 10.45
CA ILE A 379 -28.31 -11.42 11.22
C ILE A 379 -28.80 -11.09 12.62
N TYR A 380 -29.86 -11.73 13.11
CA TYR A 380 -30.37 -11.60 14.49
C TYR A 380 -30.80 -10.18 14.92
N HIS A 381 -30.91 -9.24 13.97
CA HIS A 381 -31.24 -7.83 14.26
C HIS A 381 -32.69 -7.66 14.74
N SER A 382 -33.62 -8.45 14.21
CA SER A 382 -35.04 -8.38 14.54
C SER A 382 -35.31 -8.87 15.97
N GLU A 383 -34.68 -9.97 16.34
CA GLU A 383 -34.72 -10.59 17.67
C GLU A 383 -34.11 -9.67 18.70
N LEU A 384 -32.91 -9.14 18.42
CA LEU A 384 -32.23 -8.19 19.30
C LEU A 384 -33.07 -6.92 19.49
N LYS A 385 -33.68 -6.40 18.43
CA LYS A 385 -34.58 -5.23 18.50
C LYS A 385 -35.81 -5.52 19.38
N ALA A 386 -36.46 -6.67 19.19
CA ALA A 386 -37.65 -7.02 19.95
C ALA A 386 -37.35 -7.08 21.45
N GLU A 387 -36.22 -7.68 21.83
CA GLU A 387 -35.81 -7.78 23.23
C GLU A 387 -35.43 -6.43 23.84
N LEU A 388 -34.73 -5.58 23.07
CA LEU A 388 -34.41 -4.21 23.52
C LEU A 388 -35.68 -3.40 23.81
N CYS A 389 -36.70 -3.50 22.95
CA CYS A 389 -37.99 -2.84 23.18
C CYS A 389 -38.65 -3.36 24.48
N GLN A 390 -38.67 -4.68 24.70
CA GLN A 390 -39.22 -5.27 25.93
C GLN A 390 -38.47 -4.81 27.18
N ILE A 391 -37.13 -4.78 27.16
CA ILE A 391 -36.32 -4.29 28.28
C ILE A 391 -36.68 -2.83 28.59
N ILE A 392 -36.90 -2.02 27.58
CA ILE A 392 -37.22 -0.61 27.78
C ILE A 392 -38.62 -0.43 28.36
N GLU A 393 -39.62 -1.16 27.84
CA GLU A 393 -41.00 -1.14 28.31
C GLU A 393 -41.10 -1.62 29.76
N ASN A 394 -40.40 -2.69 30.12
CA ASN A 394 -40.38 -3.23 31.49
C ASN A 394 -39.66 -2.33 32.51
N ASN A 395 -38.78 -1.42 32.05
CA ASN A 395 -38.07 -0.46 32.90
C ASN A 395 -38.67 0.96 32.83
N ALA A 396 -39.85 1.11 32.22
CA ALA A 396 -40.59 2.39 32.13
C ALA A 396 -41.87 2.39 33.02
N LEU A 397 -42.23 1.23 33.57
CA LEU A 397 -43.19 1.01 34.66
C LEU A 397 -42.45 1.01 36.01
#